data_AF-A0A7C9BFL7-F1
#
_entry.id   AF-A0A7C9BFL7-F1
#
_cell.length_a   1.000
_cell.length_b   1.000
_cell.length_c   1.000
_cell.angle_alpha   90.00
_cell.angle_beta   90.00
_cell.angle_gamma   90.00
#
_symmetry.space_group_name_H-M   'P 1'
#
loop_
_entity.id
_entity.type
_entity.pdbx_description
1 polymer ?
#
loop_
_entity_poly.entity_id
_entity_poly.type
_entity_poly.pdbx_seq_one_letter_code
_entity_poly.pdbx_strand_id
1 'polypeptide(L)'
;MSESSNRNDQTVPTIKERLIERLKRAKEKAPSDWKKALADHDPYFDSYGGSKCMDAAANAISNGRRANIDRIARVTIALEEIVGIEPTPII
;
A
#
# COMPACT_ATOMS: atom_id res chain seq x y z
N MET A 1 -12.33 -28.91 32.96
CA MET A 1 -10.96 -29.12 32.44
C MET A 1 -10.85 -28.34 31.16
N SER A 2 -10.01 -27.32 31.19
CA SER A 2 -9.77 -26.36 30.12
C SER A 2 -8.91 -26.99 29.03
N GLU A 3 -9.23 -26.73 27.77
CA GLU A 3 -8.25 -26.74 26.68
C GLU A 3 -8.76 -25.84 25.55
N SER A 4 -8.77 -24.53 25.83
CA SER A 4 -8.80 -23.52 24.79
C SER A 4 -7.48 -23.61 24.02
N SER A 5 -7.46 -24.41 22.96
CA SER A 5 -6.37 -24.41 21.98
C SER A 5 -6.40 -23.09 21.22
N ASN A 6 -5.80 -22.06 21.83
CA ASN A 6 -5.45 -20.81 21.18
C ASN A 6 -4.26 -21.10 20.24
N ARG A 7 -4.54 -21.70 19.08
CA ARG A 7 -3.57 -21.78 18.00
C ARG A 7 -3.60 -20.43 17.29
N ASN A 8 -2.82 -19.49 17.79
CA ASN A 8 -2.27 -18.44 16.95
C ASN A 8 -1.41 -19.15 15.90
N ASP A 9 -2.06 -19.56 14.81
CA ASP A 9 -1.40 -19.87 13.55
C ASP A 9 -0.79 -18.54 13.10
N GLN A 10 0.45 -18.27 13.54
CA GLN A 10 1.22 -17.13 13.08
C GLN A 10 1.58 -17.40 11.62
N THR A 11 0.62 -17.17 10.73
CA THR A 11 0.86 -17.11 9.30
C THR A 11 1.78 -15.92 9.08
N VAL A 12 3.00 -16.20 8.63
CA VAL A 12 3.93 -15.15 8.22
C VAL A 12 3.25 -14.38 7.09
N PRO A 13 3.02 -13.06 7.23
CA PRO A 13 2.32 -12.29 6.22
C PRO A 13 3.10 -12.34 4.92
N THR A 14 2.38 -12.59 3.83
CA THR A 14 2.93 -12.62 2.47
C THR A 14 3.49 -11.24 2.10
N ILE A 15 4.40 -11.20 1.12
CA ILE A 15 4.95 -9.93 0.57
C ILE A 15 3.82 -8.95 0.21
N LYS A 16 2.73 -9.47 -0.37
CA LYS A 16 1.57 -8.66 -0.74
C LYS A 16 0.88 -8.04 0.48
N GLU A 17 0.66 -8.81 1.54
CA GLU A 17 0.03 -8.32 2.76
C GLU A 17 0.89 -7.26 3.45
N ARG A 18 2.21 -7.51 3.55
CA ARG A 18 3.18 -6.53 4.08
C ARG A 18 3.15 -5.22 3.28
N LEU A 19 3.10 -5.31 1.95
CA LEU A 19 3.02 -4.16 1.07
C LEU A 19 1.70 -3.38 1.25
N ILE A 20 0.58 -4.07 1.42
CA ILE A 20 -0.73 -3.43 1.68
C ILE A 20 -0.72 -2.71 3.04
N GLU A 21 -0.17 -3.33 4.08
CA GLU A 21 -0.02 -2.68 5.38
C GLU A 21 0.85 -1.42 5.31
N ARG A 22 1.96 -1.51 4.57
CA ARG A 22 2.83 -0.36 4.32
C ARG A 22 2.11 0.75 3.57
N LEU A 23 1.35 0.42 2.53
CA LEU A 23 0.51 1.38 1.82
C LEU A 23 -0.48 2.08 2.78
N LYS A 24 -1.12 1.33 3.69
CA LYS A 24 -2.04 1.91 4.68
C LYS A 24 -1.34 2.93 5.56
N ARG A 25 -0.16 2.58 6.12
CA ARG A 25 0.64 3.48 6.96
C ARG A 25 1.09 4.75 6.23
N ALA A 26 1.53 4.62 4.99
CA ALA A 26 1.92 5.76 4.16
C ALA A 26 0.70 6.67 3.90
N LYS A 27 -0.45 6.07 3.53
CA LYS A 27 -1.69 6.80 3.27
C LYS A 27 -2.25 7.50 4.51
N GLU A 28 -2.14 6.91 5.70
CA GLU A 28 -2.59 7.52 6.96
C GLU A 28 -1.87 8.85 7.26
N LYS A 29 -0.63 9.00 6.79
CA LYS A 29 0.17 10.22 6.94
C LYS A 29 0.06 11.16 5.74
N ALA A 30 -0.45 10.66 4.62
CA ALA A 30 -0.60 11.44 3.40
C ALA A 30 -1.77 12.43 3.53
N PRO A 31 -1.80 13.49 2.70
CA PRO A 31 -2.96 14.38 2.59
C PRO A 31 -4.25 13.61 2.27
N SER A 32 -5.40 14.18 2.67
CA SER A 32 -6.71 13.60 2.37
C SER A 32 -6.92 13.34 0.87
N ASP A 33 -6.42 14.24 0.02
CA ASP A 33 -6.37 14.10 -1.43
C ASP A 33 -5.01 13.56 -1.92
N TRP A 34 -4.62 12.40 -1.40
CA TRP A 34 -3.35 11.74 -1.72
C TRP A 34 -3.19 11.43 -3.22
N LYS A 35 -4.28 11.25 -3.98
CA LYS A 35 -4.22 11.02 -5.43
C LYS A 35 -3.74 12.27 -6.16
N LYS A 36 -4.28 13.44 -5.80
CA LYS A 36 -3.81 14.71 -6.33
C LYS A 36 -2.37 14.99 -5.89
N ALA A 37 -2.04 14.75 -4.62
CA ALA A 37 -0.66 14.92 -4.14
C ALA A 37 0.34 14.06 -4.92
N LEU A 38 -0.03 12.84 -5.33
CA LEU A 38 0.79 12.01 -6.20
C LEU A 38 0.95 12.59 -7.61
N ALA A 39 -0.13 13.09 -8.21
CA ALA A 39 -0.09 13.72 -9.53
C ALA A 39 0.76 15.01 -9.53
N ASP A 40 0.71 15.77 -8.44
CA ASP A 40 1.52 16.98 -8.24
C ASP A 40 3.01 16.65 -8.00
N HIS A 41 3.32 15.48 -7.39
CA HIS A 41 4.69 15.03 -7.09
C HIS A 41 5.38 14.33 -8.28
N ASP A 42 4.67 13.45 -8.98
CA ASP A 42 5.19 12.71 -10.14
C ASP A 42 4.16 12.73 -11.30
N PRO A 43 4.48 13.36 -12.45
CA PRO A 43 3.60 13.44 -13.63
C PRO A 43 3.13 12.08 -14.16
N TYR A 44 3.83 10.99 -13.83
CA TYR A 44 3.34 9.64 -14.14
C TYR A 44 1.94 9.40 -13.56
N PHE A 45 1.64 9.91 -12.36
CA PHE A 45 0.34 9.71 -11.72
C PHE A 45 -0.80 10.49 -12.37
N ASP A 46 -0.51 11.53 -13.15
CA ASP A 46 -1.48 12.23 -13.99
C ASP A 46 -1.78 11.50 -15.32
N SER A 47 -0.96 10.49 -15.67
CA SER A 47 -1.22 9.65 -16.84
C SER A 47 -2.31 8.60 -16.60
N TYR A 48 -2.87 8.05 -17.68
CA TYR A 48 -3.77 6.89 -17.59
C TYR A 48 -3.15 5.70 -16.83
N GLY A 49 -1.85 5.45 -17.06
CA GLY A 49 -1.13 4.37 -16.39
C GLY A 49 -1.01 4.61 -14.88
N GLY A 50 -0.72 5.85 -14.49
CA GLY A 50 -0.67 6.28 -13.10
C GLY A 50 -2.01 6.22 -12.39
N SER A 51 -3.07 6.69 -13.05
CA SER A 51 -4.46 6.55 -12.57
C SER A 51 -4.82 5.10 -12.27
N LYS A 52 -4.46 4.15 -13.16
CA LYS A 52 -4.64 2.71 -12.92
C LYS A 52 -3.82 2.18 -11.75
N CYS A 53 -2.65 2.76 -11.46
CA CYS A 53 -1.88 2.41 -10.27
C CYS A 53 -2.57 2.89 -9.00
N MET A 54 -3.03 4.15 -8.97
CA MET A 54 -3.76 4.71 -7.83
C MET A 54 -5.05 3.96 -7.54
N ASP A 55 -5.81 3.58 -8.57
CA ASP A 55 -7.02 2.77 -8.40
C ASP A 55 -6.71 1.36 -7.89
N ALA A 56 -5.63 0.74 -8.36
CA ALA A 56 -5.19 -0.55 -7.85
C ALA A 56 -4.79 -0.47 -6.37
N ALA A 57 -4.07 0.59 -5.97
CA ALA A 57 -3.70 0.83 -4.58
C ALA A 57 -4.93 1.08 -3.69
N ALA A 58 -5.88 1.91 -4.15
CA ALA A 58 -7.13 2.16 -3.43
C ALA A 58 -7.93 0.85 -3.24
N ASN A 59 -8.05 0.05 -4.29
CA ASN A 59 -8.73 -1.24 -4.24
C ASN A 59 -8.00 -2.23 -3.34
N ALA A 60 -6.66 -2.21 -3.28
CA ALA A 60 -5.88 -3.11 -2.44
C ALA A 60 -6.14 -2.90 -0.94
N ILE A 61 -6.36 -1.65 -0.52
CA ILE A 61 -6.68 -1.30 0.87
C ILE A 61 -8.03 -1.91 1.27
N SER A 62 -9.01 -1.88 0.37
CA SER A 62 -10.36 -2.41 0.61
C SER A 62 -10.47 -3.91 0.37
N ASN A 63 -9.72 -4.46 -0.59
CA ASN A 63 -9.76 -5.87 -0.99
C ASN A 63 -8.41 -6.32 -1.56
N GLY A 64 -7.55 -6.86 -0.70
CA GLY A 64 -6.18 -7.27 -1.03
C GLY A 64 -6.06 -8.43 -2.05
N ARG A 65 -7.15 -9.12 -2.40
CA ARG A 65 -7.09 -10.30 -3.29
C ARG A 65 -6.76 -9.96 -4.75
N ARG A 66 -7.20 -8.81 -5.28
CA ARG A 66 -7.08 -8.46 -6.71
C ARG A 66 -5.97 -7.44 -7.02
N ALA A 67 -5.07 -7.20 -6.08
CA ALA A 67 -4.09 -6.15 -6.20
C ALA A 67 -2.81 -6.62 -6.93
N ASN A 68 -2.43 -5.88 -7.98
CA ASN A 68 -1.16 -6.05 -8.68
C ASN A 68 -0.04 -5.43 -7.81
N ILE A 69 0.98 -6.23 -7.48
CA ILE A 69 2.03 -5.86 -6.52
C ILE A 69 2.82 -4.64 -7.02
N ASP A 70 3.21 -4.62 -8.29
CA ASP A 70 4.03 -3.53 -8.86
C ASP A 70 3.32 -2.18 -8.79
N ARG A 71 2.01 -2.18 -9.10
CA ARG A 71 1.19 -0.97 -9.04
C ARG A 71 1.05 -0.45 -7.61
N ILE A 72 0.87 -1.35 -6.64
CA ILE A 72 0.81 -0.96 -5.23
C ILE A 72 2.17 -0.40 -4.80
N ALA A 73 3.25 -1.13 -5.08
CA ALA A 73 4.61 -0.76 -4.65
C ALA A 73 4.97 0.63 -5.16
N ARG A 74 4.68 0.94 -6.42
CA ARG A 74 4.93 2.26 -7.00
C ARG A 74 4.19 3.38 -6.28
N VAL A 75 2.91 3.17 -5.95
CA VAL A 75 2.12 4.15 -5.19
C VAL A 75 2.61 4.27 -3.76
N THR A 76 2.98 3.16 -3.12
CA THR A 76 3.50 3.16 -1.75
C THR A 76 4.79 3.97 -1.64
N ILE A 77 5.75 3.74 -2.54
CA ILE A 77 7.02 4.46 -2.53
C ILE A 77 6.80 5.96 -2.74
N ALA A 78 5.99 6.33 -3.74
CA ALA A 78 5.71 7.73 -4.01
C ALA A 78 4.98 8.43 -2.85
N LEU A 79 4.06 7.73 -2.15
CA LEU A 79 3.44 8.27 -0.94
C LEU A 79 4.43 8.44 0.20
N GLU A 80 5.33 7.48 0.39
CA GLU A 80 6.38 7.56 1.41
C GLU A 80 7.33 8.73 1.17
N GLU A 81 7.72 8.98 -0.08
CA GLU A 81 8.49 10.16 -0.46
C GLU A 81 7.75 11.46 -0.11
N ILE A 82 6.45 11.55 -0.44
CA ILE A 82 5.62 12.73 -0.12
C ILE A 82 5.56 12.97 1.40
N VAL A 83 5.48 11.92 2.21
CA VAL A 83 5.36 12.04 3.68
C VAL A 83 6.70 11.97 4.42
N GLY A 84 7.83 11.95 3.68
CA GLY A 84 9.18 11.92 4.27
C GLY A 84 9.51 10.61 5.01
N ILE A 85 8.92 9.48 4.62
CA ILE A 85 9.31 8.16 5.09
C ILE A 85 10.37 7.59 4.15
N GLU A 86 11.52 7.20 4.68
CA GLU A 86 12.53 6.51 3.87
C GLU A 86 12.00 5.15 3.38
N PRO A 87 12.02 4.88 2.06
CA PRO A 87 11.54 3.61 1.54
C PRO A 87 12.45 2.45 2.01
N THR A 88 11.93 1.56 2.84
CA THR A 88 12.64 0.32 3.19
C THR A 88 12.45 -0.75 2.10
N PRO A 89 13.44 -1.62 1.82
CA PRO A 89 13.22 -2.76 0.93
C PRO A 89 12.15 -3.71 1.48
N ILE A 90 11.26 -4.21 0.62
CA ILE A 90 10.33 -5.29 0.99
C ILE A 90 11.03 -6.61 0.68
N ILE A 91 11.50 -7.29 1.73
CA ILE A 91 12.22 -8.57 1.68
C ILE A 91 11.31 -9.71 2.18
#